data_AF-A0A1C6GH37-F1
#
_entry.id   AF-A0A1C6GH37-F1
#
_cell.length_a   1.000
_cell.length_b   1.000
_cell.length_c   1.000
_cell.angle_alpha   90.00
_cell.angle_beta   90.00
_cell.angle_gamma   90.00
#
_symmetry.space_group_name_H-M   'P 1'
#
loop_
_entity.id
_entity.type
_entity.pdbx_description
1 polymer ?
#
loop_
_entity_poly.entity_id
_entity_poly.type
_entity_poly.pdbx_seq_one_letter_code
_entity_poly.pdbx_strand_id
1 'polypeptide(L)' 'MQCGCPHCGDLMAQVPKGMNSYCICPQCGHTCNACMGTGQSVRAPKVGKLQLSRELREYLEHEFDDEA' A
#
# COMPACT_ATOMS: atom_id res chain seq x y z
N MET A 1 -6.52 6.23 14.54
CA MET A 1 -5.17 6.18 13.93
C MET A 1 -4.60 7.58 14.05
N GLN A 2 -3.41 7.73 14.64
CA GLN A 2 -2.80 9.05 14.86
C GLN A 2 -1.50 9.12 14.04
N CYS A 3 -1.34 10.17 13.23
CA CYS A 3 -0.20 10.32 12.33
C CYS A 3 0.79 11.34 12.89
N GLY A 4 2.09 11.03 12.82
CA GLY A 4 3.15 12.03 13.01
C GLY A 4 3.53 12.65 11.67
N CYS A 5 3.84 13.95 11.68
CA CYS A 5 4.29 14.67 10.49
C CYS A 5 5.72 14.24 10.11
N PRO A 6 6.00 13.83 8.86
CA PRO A 6 7.34 13.42 8.43
C PRO A 6 8.33 14.59 8.35
N HIS A 7 7.85 15.84 8.33
CA HIS A 7 8.71 17.02 8.21
C HIS A 7 9.17 17.56 9.56
N CYS A 8 8.29 17.62 10.55
CA CYS A 8 8.59 18.23 11.86
C CYS A 8 8.37 17.30 13.05
N GLY A 9 7.89 16.07 12.84
CA GLY A 9 7.62 15.08 13.89
C GLY A 9 6.34 15.33 14.69
N ASP A 10 5.68 16.46 14.49
CA ASP A 10 4.53 16.87 15.29
C ASP A 10 3.26 16.07 14.97
N LEU A 11 2.33 16.02 15.91
CA LEU A 11 1.09 15.26 15.76
C LEU A 11 0.13 15.91 14.77
N MET A 12 -0.33 15.15 13.79
CA MET A 12 -1.24 15.64 12.76
C MET A 12 -2.70 15.54 13.22
N ALA A 13 -3.50 16.55 12.87
CA ALA A 13 -4.94 16.57 13.10
C ALA A 13 -5.69 15.95 11.92
N GLN A 14 -6.68 15.09 12.20
CA GLN A 14 -7.52 14.50 11.17
C GLN A 14 -8.66 15.46 10.78
N VAL A 15 -8.85 15.64 9.48
CA VAL A 15 -9.95 16.41 8.88
C VAL A 15 -10.96 15.44 8.27
N PRO A 16 -12.13 15.24 8.90
CA PRO A 16 -13.14 14.30 8.41
C PRO A 16 -13.89 14.85 7.19
N LYS A 17 -13.84 14.11 6.07
CA LYS A 17 -14.53 14.38 4.80
C LYS A 17 -14.96 13.08 4.11
N GLY A 18 -15.43 12.10 4.89
CA GLY A 18 -15.79 10.77 4.37
C GLY A 18 -14.60 10.08 3.70
N MET A 19 -14.76 9.66 2.45
CA MET A 19 -13.70 9.06 1.64
C MET A 19 -12.53 10.01 1.35
N ASN A 20 -12.78 11.32 1.39
CA ASN A 20 -11.77 12.35 1.15
C ASN A 20 -11.15 12.86 2.45
N SER A 21 -11.27 12.15 3.57
CA SER A 21 -10.61 12.60 4.81
C SER A 21 -9.09 12.59 4.63
N TYR A 22 -8.42 13.46 5.35
CA TYR A 22 -6.97 13.61 5.32
C TYR A 22 -6.48 14.12 6.68
N CYS A 23 -5.18 14.06 6.93
CA CYS A 23 -4.55 14.64 8.10
C CYS A 23 -3.81 15.92 7.69
N ILE A 24 -3.78 16.93 8.55
CA ILE A 24 -2.99 18.16 8.36
C ILE A 24 -2.09 18.40 9.57
N CYS A 25 -0.84 18.79 9.31
CA CYS A 25 0.10 19.18 10.36
C CYS A 25 -0.18 20.63 10.82
N PRO A 26 -0.38 20.89 12.12
CA PRO A 26 -0.64 22.25 12.62
C PRO A 26 0.58 23.17 12.59
N GLN A 27 1.80 22.61 12.54
CA GLN A 27 3.04 23.38 12.52
C GLN A 27 3.46 23.80 11.10
N CYS A 28 3.47 22.86 10.16
CA CYS A 28 3.99 23.12 8.80
C CYS A 28 2.93 23.07 7.69
N GLY A 29 1.67 22.74 8.02
CA GLY A 29 0.58 22.65 7.05
C GLY A 29 0.62 21.44 6.12
N HIS A 30 1.61 20.53 6.27
CA HIS A 30 1.69 19.31 5.45
C HIS A 30 0.42 18.46 5.57
N THR A 31 -0.14 18.03 4.42
CA THR A 31 -1.33 17.19 4.37
C THR A 31 -0.98 15.77 3.94
N CYS A 32 -1.58 14.75 4.56
CA CYS A 32 -1.39 13.35 4.17
C CYS A 32 -2.69 12.54 4.22
N ASN A 33 -2.80 11.51 3.38
CA ASN A 33 -3.90 10.53 3.36
C ASN A 33 -3.39 9.08 3.32
N ALA A 34 -2.10 8.87 3.59
CA ALA A 34 -1.44 7.57 3.47
C ALA A 34 -2.03 6.50 4.42
N CYS A 35 -2.37 6.89 5.65
CA CYS A 35 -2.99 5.99 6.64
C CYS A 35 -4.43 5.59 6.27
N MET A 36 -5.05 6.27 5.30
CA MET A 36 -6.43 6.04 4.88
C MET A 36 -6.54 5.08 3.69
N GLY A 37 -5.43 4.56 3.17
CA GLY A 37 -5.43 3.62 2.04
C GLY A 37 -5.78 4.25 0.69
N THR A 38 -6.15 5.53 0.63
CA THR A 38 -6.48 6.27 -0.60
C THR A 38 -5.27 6.94 -1.27
N GLY A 39 -4.11 6.93 -0.60
CA GLY A 39 -2.87 7.57 -1.05
C GLY A 39 -1.89 6.67 -1.82
N GLN A 40 -2.28 5.46 -2.24
CA GLN A 40 -1.39 4.61 -3.03
C GLN A 40 -1.44 4.98 -4.51
N SER A 41 -0.57 5.88 -4.95
CA SER A 41 0.05 5.68 -6.26
C SER A 41 0.87 4.42 -6.14
N VAL A 42 0.29 3.27 -6.48
CA VAL A 42 1.05 2.05 -6.75
C VAL A 42 1.98 2.40 -7.90
N ARG A 43 3.20 2.86 -7.59
CA ARG A 43 4.28 2.78 -8.59
C ARG A 43 4.36 1.30 -8.87
N ALA A 44 3.95 0.89 -10.07
CA ALA A 44 3.99 -0.50 -10.48
C ALA A 44 5.35 -1.06 -10.03
N PRO A 45 5.39 -2.08 -9.15
CA PRO A 45 6.65 -2.67 -8.79
C PRO A 45 7.34 -3.04 -10.10
N LYS A 46 8.60 -2.64 -10.27
CA LYS A 46 9.43 -3.20 -11.33
C LYS A 46 9.51 -4.68 -11.00
N VAL A 47 8.62 -5.46 -11.59
CA VAL A 47 8.62 -6.92 -11.50
C VAL A 47 9.93 -7.37 -12.14
N GLY A 48 10.96 -7.49 -11.30
CA GLY A 48 12.09 -8.33 -11.62
C GLY A 48 11.56 -9.74 -11.86
N LYS A 49 12.20 -10.49 -12.77
CA LYS A 49 11.81 -11.86 -13.09
C LYS A 49 11.61 -12.65 -11.80
N LEU A 50 10.36 -12.92 -11.44
CA LEU A 50 10.02 -13.76 -10.31
C LEU A 50 10.52 -15.15 -10.69
N GLN A 51 11.64 -15.57 -10.11
CA GLN A 51 12.13 -16.93 -10.32
C GLN A 51 11.24 -17.84 -9.48
N LEU A 52 10.29 -18.49 -10.15
CA LEU A 52 9.47 -19.53 -9.54
C LEU A 52 10.38 -20.67 -9.08
N SER A 53 10.21 -21.15 -7.85
CA SER A 53 10.93 -22.34 -7.41
C SER A 53 10.49 -23.53 -8.24
N ARG A 54 11.41 -24.47 -8.43
CA ARG A 54 11.18 -25.65 -9.26
C ARG A 54 10.02 -26.50 -8.71
N GLU A 55 9.91 -26.60 -7.38
CA GLU A 55 8.81 -27.32 -6.72
C GLU A 55 7.44 -26.68 -7.00
N LEU A 56 7.37 -25.34 -7.04
CA LEU A 56 6.10 -24.63 -7.29
C LEU A 56 5.66 -24.79 -8.76
N ARG A 57 6.62 -24.91 -9.68
CA ARG A 57 6.32 -25.18 -11.09
C ARG A 57 5.76 -26.59 -11.29
N GLU A 58 6.39 -27.57 -10.65
CA GLU A 58 5.98 -28.98 -10.73
C GLU A 58 4.57 -29.21 -10.16
N TYR A 59 4.17 -28.48 -9.10
CA TYR A 59 2.80 -28.55 -8.55
C TYR A 59 1.73 -28.03 -9.52
N LEU A 60 1.98 -26.89 -10.19
CA LEU A 60 1.05 -26.29 -11.15
C LEU A 60 0.90 -27.15 -12.42
N GLU A 61 1.97 -27.81 -12.86
CA GLU A 61 1.92 -28.70 -14.03
C GLU A 61 1.08 -29.96 -13.76
N HIS A 62 0.95 -30.39 -12.50
CA HIS A 62 0.21 -31.61 -12.12
C HIS A 62 -1.32 -31.41 -11.98
N GLU A 63 -1.83 -30.19 -11.96
CA GLU A 63 -3.28 -29.92 -11.84
C GLU A 63 -4.06 -30.04 -13.18
N PHE A 64 -3.41 -30.38 -14.29
CA PHE A 64 -4.02 -30.36 -15.64
C PHE A 64 -4.36 -31.74 -16.25
N ASP A 65 -4.12 -32.86 -15.57
CA ASP A 65 -4.28 -34.20 -16.17
C ASP A 65 -5.48 -35.03 -15.66
N ASP A 66 -6.39 -34.50 -14.83
CA ASP A 66 -7.52 -35.28 -14.26
C ASP A 66 -8.88 -35.07 -14.97
N GLU A 67 -8.92 -34.67 -16.25
CA GLU A 67 -10.18 -34.66 -17.02
C GLU A 67 -9.97 -35.03 -18.50
N ALA A 68 -9.91 -36.34 -18.79
CA ALA A 68 -10.17 -36.92 -20.12
C ALA A 68 -10.61 -38.39 -20.03
#